data_AF-A0A936Q197-F1
#
_entry.id   AF-A0A936Q197-F1
#
_cell.length_a   1.000
_cell.length_b   1.000
_cell.length_c   1.000
_cell.angle_alpha   90.00
_cell.angle_beta   90.00
_cell.angle_gamma   90.00
#
_symmetry.space_group_name_H-M   'P 1'
#
loop_
_entity.id
_entity.type
_entity.pdbx_description
1 polymer ?
#
loop_
_entity_poly.entity_id
_entity_poly.type
_entity_poly.pdbx_seq_one_letter_code
_entity_poly.pdbx_strand_id
1 'polypeptide(L)'
;MRLLRTLLLSMAMVSLPAMAQEHVHGDRGVPDEAPSAERPVRDLDAALRDEGSALRALRTSVRSRERDRVDRAVGDYVSVQDELRVGLRAGGGDEARARDASRIQKVCRESLATLRGLADGAPPALGERVDEAIAAAERTFGIAAELAGEDADSAPRTSRGGCGMGSSGHRGH
;
A
#
# COMPACT_ATOMS: atom_id res chain seq x y z
N MET A 1 -56.35 16.51 -27.64
CA MET A 1 -57.42 15.50 -27.54
C MET A 1 -56.84 14.24 -26.92
N ARG A 2 -57.01 14.06 -25.61
CA ARG A 2 -56.70 12.82 -24.89
C ARG A 2 -57.91 11.88 -25.03
N LEU A 3 -57.70 10.60 -25.32
CA LEU A 3 -58.54 9.47 -24.89
C LEU A 3 -57.65 8.20 -25.01
N LEU A 4 -57.24 7.53 -23.92
CA LEU A 4 -58.01 6.53 -23.15
C LEU A 4 -58.50 5.39 -24.07
N ARG A 5 -58.42 4.09 -23.76
CA ARG A 5 -57.95 3.33 -22.59
C ARG A 5 -58.13 1.84 -22.98
N THR A 6 -57.12 1.01 -22.71
CA THR A 6 -57.18 -0.38 -22.14
C THR A 6 -58.15 -1.46 -22.67
N LEU A 7 -57.60 -2.63 -23.04
CA LEU A 7 -57.96 -4.01 -22.54
C LEU A 7 -57.11 -5.04 -23.32
N LEU A 8 -56.05 -5.61 -22.71
CA LEU A 8 -55.97 -6.89 -21.96
C LEU A 8 -56.07 -8.18 -22.81
N LEU A 9 -54.98 -8.96 -22.71
CA LEU A 9 -54.83 -10.42 -22.81
C LEU A 9 -55.24 -11.14 -24.10
N SER A 10 -54.25 -11.73 -24.75
CA SER A 10 -54.21 -13.20 -24.92
C SER A 10 -52.79 -13.65 -25.21
N MET A 11 -52.20 -14.26 -24.18
CA MET A 11 -50.97 -15.03 -24.24
C MET A 11 -51.30 -16.38 -24.90
N ALA A 12 -50.68 -16.68 -26.04
CA ALA A 12 -50.65 -18.03 -26.60
C ALA A 12 -49.20 -18.37 -26.93
N MET A 13 -48.55 -19.05 -25.98
CA MET A 13 -47.36 -19.85 -26.26
C MET A 13 -47.78 -20.98 -27.20
N VAL A 14 -47.18 -21.05 -28.39
CA VAL A 14 -46.96 -22.32 -29.08
C VAL A 14 -45.54 -22.32 -29.63
N SER A 15 -44.87 -23.41 -29.33
CA SER A 15 -43.44 -23.67 -29.35
C SER A 15 -42.78 -23.67 -30.74
N LEU A 16 -41.46 -23.48 -30.69
CA LEU A 16 -40.46 -23.47 -31.76
C LEU A 16 -40.56 -24.60 -32.80
N PRO A 17 -39.86 -24.42 -33.93
CA PRO A 17 -38.78 -25.35 -34.24
C PRO A 17 -37.40 -24.66 -34.26
N ALA A 18 -36.43 -25.44 -33.81
CA ALA A 18 -35.01 -25.17 -33.95
C ALA A 18 -34.63 -24.92 -35.42
N MET A 19 -33.70 -24.00 -35.66
CA MET A 19 -32.42 -24.27 -36.31
C MET A 19 -31.64 -22.95 -36.45
N ALA A 20 -30.38 -23.04 -36.06
CA ALA A 20 -29.21 -22.47 -36.74
C ALA A 20 -29.07 -20.94 -36.88
N GLN A 21 -27.92 -20.51 -36.37
CA GLN A 21 -27.02 -19.46 -36.85
C GLN A 21 -27.12 -18.05 -36.26
N GLU A 22 -25.93 -17.64 -35.80
CA GLU A 22 -25.42 -16.28 -35.60
C GLU A 22 -25.99 -15.46 -34.44
N HIS A 23 -25.62 -15.87 -33.22
CA HIS A 23 -25.52 -14.91 -32.12
C HIS A 23 -24.18 -14.20 -32.19
N VAL A 24 -24.21 -13.00 -32.76
CA VAL A 24 -23.38 -11.86 -32.38
C VAL A 24 -23.48 -11.74 -30.85
N HIS A 25 -22.45 -12.20 -30.14
CA HIS A 25 -22.39 -12.13 -28.69
C HIS A 25 -21.99 -10.71 -28.29
N GLY A 26 -23.00 -9.84 -28.22
CA GLY A 26 -22.96 -8.67 -27.36
C GLY A 26 -23.18 -9.11 -25.92
N ASP A 27 -22.11 -9.53 -25.26
CA ASP A 27 -22.03 -9.44 -23.81
C ASP A 27 -20.63 -8.93 -23.47
N ARG A 28 -20.54 -7.62 -23.24
CA ARG A 28 -19.33 -6.98 -22.73
C ARG A 28 -19.31 -7.27 -21.23
N GLY A 29 -19.10 -8.54 -20.89
CA GLY A 29 -18.63 -8.92 -19.57
C GLY A 29 -17.34 -8.16 -19.34
N VAL A 30 -17.37 -7.19 -18.44
CA VAL A 30 -16.13 -6.67 -17.85
C VAL A 30 -15.51 -7.89 -17.19
N PRO A 31 -14.33 -8.38 -17.62
CA PRO A 31 -13.63 -9.33 -16.78
C PRO A 31 -13.40 -8.59 -15.47
N ASP A 32 -14.01 -9.10 -14.39
CA ASP A 32 -13.56 -8.84 -13.03
C ASP A 32 -12.14 -9.42 -12.98
N GLU A 33 -11.19 -8.61 -13.43
CA GLU A 33 -9.79 -8.96 -13.49
C GLU A 33 -9.33 -9.01 -12.04
N ALA A 34 -9.39 -10.21 -11.46
CA ALA A 34 -8.78 -10.51 -10.18
C ALA A 34 -7.42 -9.81 -10.15
N PRO A 35 -7.10 -9.02 -9.10
CA PRO A 35 -5.91 -8.20 -9.08
C PRO A 35 -4.71 -9.09 -9.41
N SER A 36 -4.10 -8.85 -10.57
CA SER A 36 -2.92 -9.61 -10.98
C SER A 36 -1.91 -9.54 -9.84
N ALA A 37 -1.37 -10.69 -9.43
CA ALA A 37 -0.42 -10.78 -8.33
C ALA A 37 0.83 -9.89 -8.53
N GLU A 38 1.03 -9.36 -9.73
CA GLU A 38 2.08 -8.41 -10.08
C GLU A 38 1.72 -6.95 -9.79
N ARG A 39 0.42 -6.59 -9.74
CA ARG A 39 -0.03 -5.22 -9.55
C ARG A 39 0.48 -4.60 -8.24
N PRO A 40 0.41 -5.29 -7.08
CA PRO A 40 0.96 -4.75 -5.83
C PRO A 40 2.48 -4.49 -5.88
N VAL A 41 3.23 -5.36 -6.56
CA VAL A 41 4.68 -5.22 -6.73
C VAL A 41 5.02 -4.03 -7.63
N ARG A 42 4.24 -3.82 -8.70
CA ARG A 42 4.38 -2.67 -9.60
C ARG A 42 4.04 -1.35 -8.89
N ASP A 43 3.00 -1.35 -8.06
CA ASP A 43 2.60 -0.19 -7.27
C ASP A 43 3.68 0.17 -6.24
N LEU A 44 4.30 -0.83 -5.61
CA LEU A 44 5.43 -0.61 -4.69
C LEU A 44 6.69 -0.09 -5.42
N ASP A 45 7.01 -0.61 -6.61
CA ASP A 45 8.13 -0.10 -7.42
C ASP A 45 7.91 1.35 -7.87
N ALA A 46 6.67 1.70 -8.24
CA ALA A 46 6.29 3.06 -8.57
C ALA A 46 6.42 3.99 -7.35
N ALA A 47 5.93 3.57 -6.19
CA ALA A 47 6.03 4.33 -4.95
C ALA A 47 7.49 4.59 -4.55
N LEU A 48 8.35 3.57 -4.63
CA LEU A 48 9.80 3.73 -4.40
C LEU A 48 10.43 4.74 -5.37
N ARG A 49 10.03 4.73 -6.64
CA ARG A 49 10.53 5.69 -7.63
C ARG A 49 10.10 7.12 -7.31
N ASP A 50 8.85 7.30 -6.91
CA ASP A 50 8.28 8.61 -6.58
C ASP A 50 8.90 9.17 -5.30
N GLU A 51 9.03 8.35 -4.26
CA GLU A 51 9.74 8.72 -3.03
C GLU A 51 11.19 9.12 -3.31
N GLY A 52 11.90 8.36 -4.15
CA GLY A 52 13.25 8.71 -4.58
C GLY A 52 13.34 10.05 -5.28
N SER A 53 12.34 10.35 -6.10
CA SER A 53 12.25 11.62 -6.80
C SER A 53 11.98 12.76 -5.83
N ALA A 54 11.10 12.58 -4.84
CA ALA A 54 10.84 13.55 -3.78
C ALA A 54 12.09 13.83 -2.92
N LEU A 55 12.83 12.79 -2.53
CA LEU A 55 14.06 12.95 -1.75
C LEU A 55 15.16 13.65 -2.55
N ARG A 56 15.32 13.35 -3.84
CA ARG A 56 16.23 14.09 -4.72
C ARG A 56 15.79 15.54 -4.88
N ALA A 57 14.49 15.81 -5.02
CA ALA A 57 13.95 17.16 -5.09
C ALA A 57 14.26 17.95 -3.81
N LEU A 58 14.05 17.35 -2.63
CA LEU A 58 14.41 17.93 -1.34
C LEU A 58 15.91 18.26 -1.26
N ARG A 59 16.79 17.37 -1.73
CA ARG A 59 18.24 17.61 -1.80
C ARG A 59 18.62 18.71 -2.78
N THR A 60 17.84 18.94 -3.83
CA THR A 60 18.10 20.04 -4.79
C THR A 60 17.52 21.38 -4.34
N SER A 61 16.50 21.38 -3.47
CA SER A 61 15.86 22.60 -2.98
C SER A 61 16.62 23.28 -1.83
N VAL A 62 17.58 22.58 -1.22
CA VAL A 62 18.36 23.08 -0.08
C VAL A 62 19.48 24.01 -0.50
N ARG A 63 19.67 25.09 0.26
CA ARG A 63 20.83 25.97 0.13
C ARG A 63 22.07 25.32 0.73
N SER A 64 23.26 25.80 0.36
CA SER A 64 24.54 25.22 0.79
C SER A 64 24.67 24.99 2.31
N ARG A 65 24.04 25.82 3.15
CA ARG A 65 24.12 25.71 4.62
C ARG A 65 23.29 24.57 5.21
N GLU A 66 22.21 24.17 4.54
CA GLU A 66 21.29 23.10 4.98
C GLU A 66 21.58 21.77 4.29
N ARG A 67 22.37 21.83 3.21
CA ARG A 67 22.73 20.68 2.37
C ARG A 67 23.34 19.53 3.18
N ASP A 68 24.32 19.80 4.04
CA ASP A 68 24.97 18.73 4.83
C ASP A 68 24.01 18.05 5.81
N ARG A 69 23.05 18.81 6.36
CA ARG A 69 22.03 18.27 7.27
C ARG A 69 21.08 17.34 6.52
N VAL A 70 20.61 17.78 5.35
CA VAL A 70 19.71 16.98 4.50
C VAL A 70 20.44 15.79 3.90
N ASP A 71 21.66 15.95 3.40
CA ASP A 71 22.48 14.87 2.86
C ASP A 71 22.76 13.80 3.92
N ARG A 72 23.03 14.17 5.19
CA ARG A 72 23.15 13.20 6.29
C ARG A 72 21.84 12.51 6.66
N ALA A 73 20.72 13.19 6.51
CA ALA A 73 19.42 12.67 6.89
C ALA A 73 18.84 11.70 5.85
N VAL A 74 18.97 12.00 4.56
CA VAL A 74 18.33 11.21 3.49
C VAL A 74 19.33 10.50 2.57
N GLY A 75 20.63 10.76 2.72
CA GLY A 75 21.67 10.21 1.84
C GLY A 75 21.75 8.69 1.87
N ASP A 76 21.66 8.09 3.06
CA ASP A 76 21.72 6.64 3.22
C ASP A 76 20.52 5.97 2.54
N TYR A 77 19.32 6.51 2.74
CA TYR A 77 18.09 6.01 2.10
C TYR A 77 18.17 6.08 0.57
N VAL A 78 18.59 7.23 0.03
CA VAL A 78 18.75 7.41 -1.42
C VAL A 78 19.78 6.43 -1.99
N SER A 79 20.83 6.10 -1.24
CA SER A 79 21.89 5.19 -1.68
C SER A 79 21.43 3.74 -1.78
N VAL A 80 20.52 3.31 -0.90
CA VAL A 80 19.99 1.92 -0.91
C VAL A 80 18.74 1.75 -1.76
N GLN A 81 18.12 2.84 -2.23
CA GLN A 81 16.84 2.79 -2.94
C GLN A 81 16.89 1.98 -4.25
N ASP A 82 17.97 2.12 -5.03
CA ASP A 82 18.09 1.35 -6.27
C ASP A 82 18.29 -0.14 -5.98
N GLU A 83 18.98 -0.51 -4.90
CA GLU A 83 19.09 -1.91 -4.46
C GLU A 83 17.72 -2.48 -4.07
N LEU A 84 16.89 -1.70 -3.35
CA LEU A 84 15.54 -2.10 -2.98
C LEU A 84 14.66 -2.35 -4.22
N ARG A 85 14.75 -1.48 -5.23
CA ARG A 85 14.03 -1.64 -6.49
C ARG A 85 14.53 -2.82 -7.30
N VAL A 86 15.85 -3.06 -7.32
CA VAL A 86 16.43 -4.24 -7.98
C VAL A 86 15.96 -5.53 -7.31
N GLY A 87 15.95 -5.59 -5.98
CA GLY A 87 15.42 -6.74 -5.23
C GLY A 87 13.97 -7.01 -5.59
N LEU A 88 13.12 -5.98 -5.51
CA LEU A 88 11.70 -6.07 -5.84
C LEU A 88 11.44 -6.55 -7.28
N ARG A 89 12.28 -6.12 -8.24
CA ARG A 89 12.17 -6.50 -9.67
C ARG A 89 12.82 -7.82 -10.03
N ALA A 90 13.72 -8.35 -9.19
CA ALA A 90 14.42 -9.60 -9.46
C ALA A 90 13.45 -10.76 -9.71
N GLY A 91 12.20 -10.61 -9.24
CA GLY A 91 11.17 -11.61 -9.39
C GLY A 91 11.38 -12.75 -8.40
N GLY A 92 10.28 -13.37 -8.02
CA GLY A 92 10.27 -14.41 -7.01
C GLY A 92 8.84 -14.81 -6.69
N GLY A 93 8.69 -15.93 -5.99
CA GLY A 93 7.41 -16.34 -5.42
C GLY A 93 6.95 -15.37 -4.33
N ASP A 94 5.73 -15.58 -3.84
CA ASP A 94 5.08 -14.67 -2.90
C ASP A 94 5.87 -14.47 -1.60
N GLU A 95 6.57 -15.49 -1.10
CA GLU A 95 7.45 -15.37 0.06
C GLU A 95 8.63 -14.41 -0.16
N ALA A 96 9.25 -14.45 -1.34
CA ALA A 96 10.36 -13.55 -1.67
C ALA A 96 9.85 -12.09 -1.78
N ARG A 97 8.67 -11.90 -2.40
CA ARG A 97 8.02 -10.60 -2.51
C ARG A 97 7.65 -10.02 -1.14
N ALA A 98 7.06 -10.83 -0.26
CA ALA A 98 6.73 -10.42 1.10
C ALA A 98 7.99 -10.05 1.91
N ARG A 99 9.08 -10.81 1.75
CA ARG A 99 10.37 -10.51 2.37
C ARG A 99 10.96 -9.18 1.89
N ASP A 100 10.94 -8.93 0.58
CA ASP A 100 11.43 -7.68 0.00
C ASP A 100 10.54 -6.49 0.41
N ALA A 101 9.22 -6.68 0.43
CA ALA A 101 8.27 -5.70 0.95
C ALA A 101 8.53 -5.37 2.43
N SER A 102 8.73 -6.36 3.29
CA SER A 102 9.09 -6.17 4.70
C SER A 102 10.42 -5.42 4.86
N ARG A 103 11.42 -5.72 4.02
CA ARG A 103 12.68 -4.96 4.00
C ARG A 103 12.43 -3.51 3.61
N ILE A 104 11.67 -3.25 2.55
CA ILE A 104 11.33 -1.89 2.09
C ILE A 104 10.59 -1.13 3.19
N GLN A 105 9.58 -1.75 3.80
CA GLN A 105 8.78 -1.18 4.88
C GLN A 105 9.66 -0.77 6.08
N LYS A 106 10.61 -1.62 6.49
CA LYS A 106 11.56 -1.31 7.56
C LYS A 106 12.39 -0.07 7.23
N VAL A 107 12.98 -0.04 6.04
CA VAL A 107 13.83 1.09 5.61
C VAL A 107 12.98 2.37 5.47
N CYS A 108 11.75 2.28 4.96
CA CYS A 108 10.81 3.42 4.89
C CYS A 108 10.47 3.96 6.28
N ARG A 109 10.27 3.08 7.27
CA ARG A 109 10.00 3.50 8.66
C ARG A 109 11.14 4.32 9.25
N GLU A 110 12.39 3.91 9.00
CA GLU A 110 13.60 4.64 9.42
C GLU A 110 13.73 5.98 8.68
N SER A 111 13.44 6.00 7.38
CA SER A 111 13.38 7.22 6.55
C SER A 111 12.35 8.21 7.09
N LEU A 112 11.14 7.75 7.41
CA LEU A 112 10.06 8.57 7.95
C LEU A 112 10.42 9.22 9.29
N ALA A 113 11.02 8.46 10.21
CA ALA A 113 11.49 9.01 11.48
C ALA A 113 12.51 10.14 11.26
N THR A 114 13.39 9.95 10.29
CA THR A 114 14.43 10.92 9.93
C THR A 114 13.84 12.17 9.27
N LEU A 115 12.90 12.02 8.34
CA LEU A 115 12.21 13.13 7.68
C LEU A 115 11.37 13.96 8.66
N ARG A 116 10.67 13.31 9.60
CA ARG A 116 9.90 14.00 10.66
C ARG A 116 10.82 14.80 11.59
N GLY A 117 11.95 14.22 12.02
CA GLY A 117 12.95 14.97 12.78
C GLY A 117 13.60 16.11 11.98
N LEU A 118 13.61 16.02 10.65
CA LEU A 118 13.99 17.12 9.77
C LEU A 118 12.94 18.23 9.80
N ALA A 119 11.65 17.88 9.65
CA ALA A 119 10.52 18.79 9.66
C ALA A 119 10.44 19.63 10.94
N ASP A 120 10.67 19.01 12.11
CA ASP A 120 10.62 19.68 13.42
C ASP A 120 11.64 20.83 13.57
N GLY A 121 12.70 20.83 12.77
CA GLY A 121 13.71 21.88 12.78
C GLY A 121 13.98 22.48 11.40
N ALA A 122 13.10 22.26 10.41
CA ALA A 122 13.29 22.76 9.07
C ALA A 122 12.92 24.25 8.99
N PRO A 123 13.69 25.07 8.26
CA PRO A 123 13.24 26.39 7.86
C PRO A 123 11.92 26.29 7.07
N PRO A 124 11.01 27.29 7.18
CA PRO A 124 9.73 27.27 6.46
C PRO A 124 9.86 27.09 4.94
N ALA A 125 10.97 27.57 4.36
CA ALA A 125 11.25 27.43 2.93
C ALA A 125 11.49 25.98 2.47
N LEU A 126 11.74 25.05 3.40
CA LEU A 126 11.89 23.62 3.12
C LEU A 126 10.65 22.81 3.54
N GLY A 127 9.71 23.41 4.27
CA GLY A 127 8.55 22.71 4.85
C GLY A 127 7.78 21.91 3.79
N GLU A 128 7.34 22.55 2.72
CA GLU A 128 6.60 21.91 1.63
C GLU A 128 7.36 20.72 1.01
N ARG A 129 8.68 20.84 0.84
CA ARG A 129 9.52 19.77 0.27
C ARG A 129 9.74 18.61 1.22
N VAL A 130 9.84 18.89 2.52
CA VAL A 130 9.93 17.87 3.56
C VAL A 130 8.59 17.14 3.66
N ASP A 131 7.48 17.87 3.61
CA ASP A 131 6.13 17.29 3.64
C ASP A 131 5.85 16.41 2.40
N GLU A 132 6.26 16.85 1.20
CA GLU A 132 6.21 16.04 -0.03
C GLU A 132 6.98 14.72 0.13
N ALA A 133 8.19 14.78 0.71
CA ALA A 133 9.01 13.60 0.95
C ALA A 133 8.40 12.68 2.00
N ILE A 134 7.85 13.22 3.09
CA ILE A 134 7.13 12.45 4.12
C ILE A 134 5.93 11.75 3.49
N ALA A 135 5.10 12.48 2.75
CA ALA A 135 3.91 11.91 2.13
C ALA A 135 4.26 10.81 1.12
N ALA A 136 5.37 10.95 0.38
CA ALA A 136 5.83 9.89 -0.51
C ALA A 136 6.31 8.65 0.25
N ALA A 137 7.10 8.83 1.32
CA ALA A 137 7.57 7.74 2.17
C ALA A 137 6.42 7.04 2.92
N GLU A 138 5.38 7.75 3.34
CA GLU A 138 4.18 7.17 3.96
C GLU A 138 3.40 6.30 2.97
N ARG A 139 3.28 6.73 1.71
CA ARG A 139 2.68 5.91 0.65
C ARG A 139 3.49 4.64 0.41
N THR A 140 4.81 4.74 0.25
CA THR A 140 5.68 3.57 0.09
C THR A 140 5.54 2.62 1.28
N PHE A 141 5.57 3.15 2.51
CA PHE A 141 5.41 2.37 3.73
C PHE A 141 4.08 1.61 3.77
N GLY A 142 2.97 2.27 3.42
CA GLY A 142 1.65 1.64 3.40
C GLY A 142 1.56 0.48 2.41
N ILE A 143 1.97 0.72 1.15
CA ILE A 143 1.96 -0.31 0.11
C ILE A 143 2.89 -1.49 0.49
N ALA A 144 4.05 -1.20 1.07
CA ALA A 144 4.97 -2.23 1.53
C ALA A 144 4.41 -3.06 2.69
N ALA A 145 3.68 -2.44 3.63
CA ALA A 145 3.04 -3.15 4.74
C ALA A 145 1.95 -4.11 4.25
N GLU A 146 1.09 -3.65 3.33
CA GLU A 146 0.06 -4.46 2.69
C GLU A 146 0.67 -5.68 1.98
N LEU A 147 1.76 -5.48 1.22
CA LEU A 147 2.43 -6.56 0.49
C LEU A 147 3.23 -7.51 1.40
N ALA A 148 3.72 -7.03 2.54
CA ALA A 148 4.38 -7.87 3.53
C ALA A 148 3.41 -8.78 4.30
N GLY A 149 2.10 -8.55 4.18
CA GLY A 149 1.08 -9.24 4.98
C GLY A 149 1.07 -8.80 6.45
N GLU A 150 1.68 -7.66 6.76
CA GLU A 150 1.54 -7.02 8.06
C GLU A 150 0.29 -6.13 7.99
N ASP A 151 -0.85 -6.65 8.45
CA ASP A 151 -1.95 -5.78 8.84
C ASP A 151 -1.37 -4.73 9.80
N ALA A 152 -1.51 -3.46 9.43
CA ALA A 152 -0.99 -2.32 10.17
C ALA A 152 -1.74 -2.10 11.50
N ASP A 153 -1.95 -3.14 12.31
CA ASP A 153 -2.21 -3.05 13.74
C ASP A 153 -2.05 -4.44 14.38
N SER A 154 -0.92 -4.68 15.02
CA SER A 154 -0.87 -5.59 16.16
C SER A 154 -0.32 -4.82 17.35
N ALA A 155 -1.14 -3.89 17.85
CA ALA A 155 -1.14 -3.54 19.27
C ALA A 155 -0.92 -4.80 20.12
N PRO A 156 -0.09 -4.74 21.18
CA PRO A 156 0.12 -5.90 22.04
C PRO A 156 -1.24 -6.33 22.57
N ARG A 157 -1.69 -7.53 22.18
CA ARG A 157 -2.84 -8.18 22.81
C ARG A 157 -2.50 -8.30 24.28
N THR A 158 -3.02 -7.38 25.08
CA THR A 158 -2.94 -7.48 26.53
C THR A 158 -3.72 -8.74 26.87
N SER A 159 -3.01 -9.83 27.17
CA SER A 159 -3.63 -11.01 27.79
C SER A 159 -4.00 -10.62 29.22
N ARG A 160 -5.09 -9.88 29.35
CA ARG A 160 -5.75 -9.61 30.62
C ARG A 160 -6.86 -10.65 30.77
N GLY A 161 -6.54 -11.70 31.52
CA GLY A 161 -7.46 -12.75 31.95
C GLY A 161 -6.63 -13.94 32.42
N GLY A 162 -6.57 -14.31 33.71
CA GLY A 162 -7.30 -13.82 34.85
C GLY A 162 -6.63 -14.25 36.15
N CYS A 163 -7.11 -13.58 37.20
CA CYS A 163 -7.09 -13.93 38.61
C CYS A 163 -6.79 -15.41 38.96
N GLY A 164 -5.80 -15.58 39.84
CA GLY A 164 -5.55 -16.81 40.59
C GLY A 164 -4.81 -16.49 41.90
N MET A 165 -5.53 -15.91 42.86
CA MET A 165 -5.10 -15.88 44.26
C MET A 165 -4.99 -17.32 44.76
N GLY A 166 -3.85 -17.67 45.35
CA GLY A 166 -3.59 -18.98 45.95
C GLY A 166 -2.50 -18.87 47.01
N SER A 167 -2.88 -18.33 48.17
CA SER A 167 -2.13 -18.39 49.42
C SER A 167 -2.10 -19.81 49.99
N SER A 168 -0.94 -20.29 50.44
CA SER A 168 -0.68 -21.21 51.58
C SER A 168 0.71 -21.85 51.36
N GLY A 169 1.63 -21.97 52.31
CA GLY A 169 1.52 -22.01 53.77
C GLY A 169 1.77 -23.44 54.29
N HIS A 170 3.03 -23.91 54.29
CA HIS A 170 3.48 -25.14 54.99
C HIS A 170 5.03 -25.14 54.98
N ARG A 171 5.81 -24.97 56.06
CA ARG A 171 5.95 -25.63 57.38
C ARG A 171 6.26 -27.14 57.31
N GLY A 172 7.51 -27.48 57.64
CA GLY A 172 7.93 -28.71 58.32
C GLY A 172 8.05 -29.97 57.46
N HIS A 173 9.26 -30.50 57.31
CA HIS A 173 9.82 -31.57 58.16
C HIS A 173 11.32 -31.69 57.89
#